data_AF-A0AAD9KGM4-F1
#
_entry.id   AF-A0AAD9KGM4-F1
#
_cell.length_a   1.000
_cell.length_b   1.000
_cell.length_c   1.000
_cell.angle_alpha   90.00
_cell.angle_beta   90.00
_cell.angle_gamma   90.00
#
_symmetry.space_group_name_H-M   'P 1'
#
loop_
_entity.id
_entity.type
_entity.pdbx_description
1 polymer ?
#
loop_
_entity_poly.entity_id
_entity_poly.type
_entity_poly.pdbx_seq_one_letter_code
_entity_poly.pdbx_strand_id
1 'polypeptide(L)'
;MIENHTAIYANTFQIENVARYDYLVQRYSTSDKNQDKEIQRRITAGWTAFAKHRDIFKGNIVPCMKTQIYNSCVLPEITYGAETFEHSPAKQRKS
;
A
#
# COMPACT_ATOMS: atom_id res chain seq x y z
N MET A 1 -26.19 -16.32 -17.55
CA MET A 1 -24.93 -17.04 -17.78
C MET A 1 -24.29 -17.22 -16.42
N ILE A 2 -24.13 -18.46 -15.96
CA ILE A 2 -23.64 -18.78 -14.61
C ILE A 2 -22.13 -19.06 -14.78
N GLU A 3 -21.27 -18.20 -14.25
CA GLU A 3 -19.83 -18.42 -14.25
C GLU A 3 -19.52 -19.58 -13.30
N ASN A 4 -18.98 -20.68 -13.84
CA ASN A 4 -18.55 -21.83 -13.06
C ASN A 4 -17.24 -21.47 -12.33
N HIS A 5 -17.34 -21.01 -11.09
CA HIS A 5 -16.17 -20.78 -10.24
C HIS A 5 -15.60 -22.12 -9.77
N THR A 6 -14.47 -22.53 -10.35
CA THR A 6 -13.74 -23.72 -9.93
C THR A 6 -13.23 -23.54 -8.50
N ALA A 7 -13.59 -24.45 -7.60
CA ALA A 7 -13.11 -24.42 -6.23
C ALA A 7 -11.60 -24.71 -6.19
N ILE A 8 -10.82 -23.77 -5.66
CA ILE A 8 -9.36 -23.91 -5.51
C ILE A 8 -9.11 -24.36 -4.07
N TYR A 9 -8.31 -25.41 -3.89
CA TYR A 9 -7.98 -25.93 -2.55
C TYR A 9 -6.49 -25.72 -2.27
N ALA A 10 -6.16 -25.22 -1.08
CA ALA A 10 -4.82 -25.31 -0.53
C ALA A 10 -4.80 -26.38 0.55
N ASN A 11 -4.13 -27.49 0.25
CA ASN A 11 -4.08 -28.68 1.09
C ASN A 11 -5.48 -29.25 1.36
N THR A 12 -6.14 -28.86 2.45
CA THR A 12 -7.49 -29.30 2.86
C THR A 12 -8.50 -28.14 2.98
N PHE A 13 -8.09 -26.90 2.76
CA PHE A 13 -8.95 -25.72 2.89
C PHE A 13 -9.39 -25.22 1.52
N GLN A 14 -10.70 -25.07 1.34
CA GLN A 14 -11.28 -24.44 0.17
C GLN A 14 -10.99 -22.94 0.23
N ILE A 15 -10.23 -22.45 -0.76
CA ILE A 15 -9.93 -21.02 -0.90
C ILE A 15 -11.11 -20.37 -1.62
N GLU A 16 -11.67 -19.35 -0.99
CA GLU A 16 -12.70 -18.52 -1.58
C GLU A 16 -12.10 -17.66 -2.70
N ASN A 17 -12.75 -17.67 -3.87
CA ASN A 17 -12.37 -16.80 -4.98
C ASN A 17 -12.96 -15.40 -4.73
N VAL A 18 -12.15 -14.49 -4.18
CA VAL A 18 -12.57 -13.11 -3.90
C VAL A 18 -11.99 -12.19 -4.97
N ALA A 19 -12.83 -11.33 -5.55
CA ALA A 19 -12.41 -10.35 -6.56
C ALA A 19 -11.42 -9.32 -6.01
N ARG A 20 -11.45 -9.06 -4.69
CA ARG A 20 -10.60 -8.10 -3.98
C ARG A 20 -10.23 -8.65 -2.61
N TYR A 21 -8.95 -8.57 -2.27
CA TYR A 21 -8.45 -8.92 -0.95
C TYR A 21 -7.56 -7.79 -0.44
N ASP A 22 -7.90 -7.28 0.75
CA ASP A 22 -7.14 -6.23 1.43
C ASP A 22 -6.15 -6.92 2.40
N TYR A 23 -4.87 -7.04 2.00
CA TYR A 23 -3.83 -7.67 2.82
C TYR A 23 -2.87 -6.63 3.40
N LEU A 24 -2.73 -6.63 4.73
CA LEU A 24 -1.88 -5.75 5.54
C LEU A 24 -2.14 -4.25 5.32
N VAL A 25 -1.83 -3.70 4.14
CA VAL A 25 -2.10 -2.31 3.73
C VAL A 25 -2.43 -2.19 2.23
N GLN A 26 -2.27 -3.28 1.45
CA GLN A 26 -2.38 -3.23 0.00
C GLN A 26 -3.67 -3.87 -0.50
N ARG A 27 -4.35 -3.15 -1.39
CA ARG A 27 -5.50 -3.66 -2.11
C ARG A 27 -5.03 -4.40 -3.36
N TYR A 28 -5.18 -5.71 -3.36
CA TYR A 28 -5.02 -6.52 -4.57
C TYR A 28 -6.38 -6.76 -5.17
N SER A 29 -6.49 -6.53 -6.47
CA SER A 29 -7.67 -6.89 -7.23
C SER A 29 -7.27 -7.91 -8.28
N THR A 30 -7.97 -9.03 -8.30
CA THR A 30 -7.66 -10.17 -9.18
C THR A 30 -8.02 -9.86 -10.64
N SER A 31 -8.91 -8.88 -10.86
CA SER A 31 -9.43 -8.50 -12.17
C SER A 31 -8.80 -7.22 -12.76
N ASP A 32 -8.26 -6.32 -11.92
CA ASP A 32 -7.85 -4.98 -12.33
C ASP A 32 -6.41 -4.73 -11.87
N LYS A 33 -5.48 -4.69 -12.84
CA LYS A 33 -4.06 -4.34 -12.59
C LYS A 33 -3.90 -2.84 -12.31
N ASN A 34 -4.97 -2.06 -12.38
CA ASN A 34 -4.88 -0.63 -12.20
C ASN A 34 -4.61 -0.27 -10.73
N GLN A 35 -3.41 0.27 -10.48
CA GLN A 35 -2.98 0.76 -9.18
C GLN A 35 -3.46 2.18 -8.88
N ASP A 36 -4.13 2.85 -9.83
CA ASP A 36 -4.59 4.24 -9.68
C ASP A 36 -5.42 4.46 -8.40
N LYS A 37 -6.30 3.52 -8.05
CA LYS A 37 -7.13 3.62 -6.84
C LYS A 37 -6.30 3.57 -5.56
N GLU A 38 -5.24 2.77 -5.55
CA GLU A 38 -4.30 2.68 -4.43
C GLU A 38 -3.42 3.94 -4.35
N ILE A 39 -2.97 4.45 -5.50
CA ILE A 39 -2.23 5.72 -5.58
C ILE A 39 -3.08 6.87 -5.03
N GLN A 40 -4.34 7.01 -5.46
CA GLN A 40 -5.24 8.06 -4.97
C GLN A 40 -5.51 7.94 -3.46
N ARG A 41 -5.66 6.72 -2.95
CA ARG A 41 -5.81 6.47 -1.52
C ARG A 41 -4.57 6.92 -0.73
N ARG A 42 -3.37 6.61 -1.22
CA ARG A 42 -2.09 7.01 -0.59
C ARG A 42 -1.88 8.53 -0.63
N ILE A 43 -2.22 9.18 -1.75
CA ILE A 43 -2.20 10.65 -1.85
C ILE A 43 -3.13 11.26 -0.79
N THR A 44 -4.35 10.73 -0.66
CA THR A 44 -5.33 11.21 0.33
C THR A 44 -4.85 10.99 1.77
N ALA A 45 -4.25 9.82 2.05
CA ALA A 45 -3.67 9.53 3.36
C ALA A 45 -2.53 10.50 3.70
N GLY A 46 -1.56 10.69 2.79
CA GLY A 46 -0.47 11.64 2.98
C GLY A 46 -0.95 13.07 3.23
N TRP A 47 -1.98 13.53 2.49
CA TRP A 47 -2.60 14.83 2.75
C TRP A 47 -3.26 14.91 4.13
N THR A 48 -3.86 13.81 4.60
CA THR A 48 -4.51 13.73 5.90
C THR A 48 -3.48 13.82 7.04
N ALA A 49 -2.36 13.09 6.99
CA ALA A 49 -1.27 13.27 7.95
C ALA A 49 -0.67 14.66 7.92
N PHE A 50 -0.43 15.21 6.73
CA PHE A 50 0.08 16.56 6.62
C PHE A 50 -0.87 17.58 7.26
N ALA A 51 -2.18 17.44 7.01
CA ALA A 51 -3.20 18.30 7.60
C ALA A 51 -3.26 18.18 9.13
N LYS A 52 -3.08 16.97 9.68
CA LYS A 52 -3.02 16.72 11.13
C LYS A 52 -1.87 17.47 11.82
N HIS A 53 -0.75 17.65 11.12
CA HIS A 53 0.44 18.36 11.62
C HIS A 53 0.63 19.74 11.00
N ARG A 54 -0.43 20.32 10.42
CA ARG A 54 -0.39 21.59 9.69
C ARG A 54 0.18 22.74 10.53
N ASP A 55 -0.10 22.78 11.83
CA ASP A 55 0.37 23.85 12.72
C ASP A 55 1.89 23.82 12.91
N ILE A 56 2.48 22.63 12.87
CA ILE A 56 3.93 22.42 12.94
C ILE A 56 4.58 22.86 11.62
N PHE A 57 4.00 22.46 10.50
CA PHE A 57 4.54 22.80 9.17
C PHE A 57 4.36 24.28 8.82
N LYS A 58 3.27 24.91 9.26
CA LYS A 58 3.00 26.34 9.07
C LYS A 58 3.60 27.24 10.16
N GLY A 59 3.93 26.69 11.32
CA GLY A 59 4.55 27.41 12.43
C GLY A 59 5.99 27.81 12.15
N ASN A 60 6.50 28.73 12.98
CA ASN A 60 7.89 29.17 12.95
C ASN A 60 8.81 28.16 13.68
N ILE A 61 9.00 27.00 13.06
CA ILE A 61 9.87 25.92 13.55
C ILE A 61 11.07 25.78 12.63
N VAL A 62 12.22 25.40 13.20
CA VAL A 62 13.45 25.14 12.45
C VAL A 62 13.24 24.09 11.35
N PRO A 63 13.77 24.29 10.12
CA PRO A 63 13.52 23.41 9.00
C PRO A 63 13.90 21.94 9.24
N CYS A 64 14.99 21.67 9.98
CA CYS A 64 15.41 20.30 10.28
C CYS A 64 14.36 19.50 11.07
N MET A 65 13.67 20.15 12.01
CA MET A 65 12.62 19.50 12.81
C MET A 65 11.37 19.23 11.97
N LYS A 66 11.04 20.14 11.04
CA LYS A 66 9.95 19.92 10.07
C LYS A 66 10.25 18.70 9.20
N THR A 67 11.47 18.57 8.71
CA THR A 67 11.90 17.40 7.93
C THR A 67 11.81 16.11 8.74
N GLN A 68 12.22 16.14 10.01
CA GLN A 68 12.12 14.96 10.88
C GLN A 68 10.67 14.50 11.06
N ILE A 69 9.76 15.45 11.35
CA ILE A 69 8.33 15.16 11.55
C ILE A 69 7.68 14.69 10.25
N TYR A 70 8.05 15.28 9.11
CA TYR A 70 7.61 14.80 7.81
C TYR A 70 8.03 13.35 7.56
N ASN A 71 9.30 13.03 7.78
CA ASN A 71 9.86 11.70 7.56
C ASN A 71 9.28 10.65 8.52
N SER A 72 8.90 11.03 9.74
CA SER A 72 8.33 10.09 10.71
C SER A 72 6.82 9.88 10.58
N CYS A 73 6.08 10.86 10.08
CA CYS A 73 4.61 10.85 10.14
C CYS A 73 3.91 10.94 8.78
N VAL A 74 4.47 11.66 7.81
CA VAL A 74 3.85 11.85 6.49
C VAL A 74 4.41 10.87 5.47
N LEU A 75 5.74 10.72 5.47
CA LEU A 75 6.43 9.82 4.55
C LEU A 75 5.98 8.36 4.70
N PRO A 76 5.83 7.78 5.91
CA PRO A 76 5.42 6.38 6.04
C PRO A 76 4.00 6.14 5.51
N GLU A 77 3.07 7.09 5.63
CA GLU A 77 1.71 6.91 5.12
C GLU A 77 1.65 6.85 3.59
N ILE A 78 2.64 7.45 2.92
CA ILE A 78 2.79 7.43 1.46
C ILE A 78 3.62 6.21 1.02
N THR A 79 4.66 5.86 1.79
CA THR A 79 5.74 4.95 1.37
C THR A 79 5.72 3.57 2.03
N TYR A 80 5.09 3.39 3.20
CA TYR A 80 5.12 2.11 3.94
C TYR A 80 4.52 0.94 3.15
N GLY A 81 3.52 1.21 2.30
CA GLY A 81 2.99 0.20 1.38
C GLY A 81 3.84 -0.06 0.12
N ALA A 82 4.95 0.65 -0.08
CA ALA A 82 5.86 0.52 -1.22
C ALA A 82 7.22 -0.10 -0.82
N GLU A 83 7.70 0.17 0.40
CA GLU A 83 8.94 -0.41 0.94
C GLU A 83 8.89 -1.94 1.05
N THR A 84 7.70 -2.52 1.25
CA THR A 84 7.52 -3.99 1.26
C THR A 84 7.65 -4.62 -0.14
N PHE A 85 7.82 -3.81 -1.20
CA PHE A 85 7.82 -4.27 -2.59
C PHE A 85 9.04 -3.84 -3.41
N GLU A 86 10.21 -3.71 -2.79
CA GLU A 86 11.40 -4.19 -3.51
C GLU A 86 11.24 -5.70 -3.69
N HIS A 87 10.51 -6.07 -4.75
CA HIS A 87 10.58 -7.40 -5.31
C HIS A 87 12.07 -7.61 -5.61
N SER A 88 12.75 -8.42 -4.80
CA SER A 88 14.02 -8.99 -5.20
C SER A 88 13.68 -10.13 -6.15
N PRO A 89 13.78 -9.99 -7.49
CA PRO A 89 14.11 -11.15 -8.28
C PRO A 89 15.57 -11.47 -7.95
N ALA A 90 15.79 -12.17 -6.84
CA ALA A 90 17.02 -12.92 -6.64
C ALA A 90 17.07 -13.92 -7.80
N LYS A 91 17.75 -13.48 -8.86
CA LYS A 91 17.92 -14.12 -10.15
C LYS A 91 18.52 -15.51 -9.89
N GLN A 92 17.68 -16.53 -9.80
CA GLN A 92 18.14 -17.92 -9.76
C GLN A 92 18.80 -18.20 -11.11
N ARG A 93 20.15 -18.12 -11.14
CA ARG A 93 20.97 -18.70 -12.21
C ARG A 93 20.68 -20.20 -12.20
N LYS A 94 19.85 -20.65 -13.13
CA LYS A 94 19.75 -22.06 -13.47
C LYS A 94 21.06 -22.46 -14.16
N SER A 95 21.78 -23.40 -13.55
CA SER A 95 22.89 -24.16 -14.13
C SER A 95 22.36 -25.24 -15.07
#